data_AF-A0AAJ2RG80-F1
#
_entry.id   AF-A0AAJ2RG80-F1
#
_cell.length_a   1.000
_cell.length_b   1.000
_cell.length_c   1.000
_cell.angle_alpha   90.00
_cell.angle_beta   90.00
_cell.angle_gamma   90.00
#
_symmetry.space_group_name_H-M   'P 1'
#
loop_
_entity.id
_entity.type
_entity.pdbx_description
1 polymer ?
#
loop_
_entity_poly.entity_id
_entity_poly.type
_entity_poly.pdbx_seq_one_letter_code
_entity_poly.pdbx_strand_id
1 'polypeptide(L)'
;MLEIFTILHDNGMLFLMGQYPQGPLGGILCTLLISLLAVIFAFPIGVLLGVARLSPFRWISWPAAGWVYILRGIPLLMVVFWTYFCVPLLIGRNISGFSTMLCTLVIYESAYIAEIVRGGIQALPSGQYEAARALGMGHIKAFRMVILPQALYNTLPSLVSQLVSIIKDSTLGYVISVPELTYAANQVNNQLLTKPFQVFAIVALGYYIICYSLTWLANRLEAHIDNKRRSENRTRGDDAPNQATDPNTIAIRNEL
;
A
#
# COMPACT_ATOMS: atom_id res chain seq x y z
N MET A 1 -18.66 22.02 20.78
CA MET A 1 -17.21 22.33 20.97
C MET A 1 -16.74 21.97 22.37
N LEU A 2 -17.32 22.53 23.44
CA LEU A 2 -16.92 22.20 24.83
C LEU A 2 -16.99 20.70 25.14
N GLU A 3 -18.02 20.00 24.68
CA GLU A 3 -18.16 18.56 24.94
C GLU A 3 -17.10 17.68 24.27
N ILE A 4 -16.63 18.06 23.08
CA ILE A 4 -15.55 17.34 22.38
C ILE A 4 -14.27 17.44 23.19
N PHE A 5 -13.99 18.63 23.73
CA PHE A 5 -12.84 18.87 24.58
C PHE A 5 -12.93 18.06 25.88
N THR A 6 -14.09 18.01 26.53
CA THR A 6 -14.31 17.16 27.72
C THR A 6 -14.07 15.69 27.41
N ILE A 7 -14.65 15.16 26.33
CA ILE A 7 -14.45 13.76 25.93
C ILE A 7 -12.97 13.46 25.70
N LEU A 8 -12.25 14.37 25.03
CA LEU A 8 -10.84 14.22 24.75
C LEU A 8 -9.96 14.35 26.00
N HIS A 9 -10.32 15.23 26.94
CA HIS A 9 -9.63 15.36 28.22
C HIS A 9 -9.78 14.08 29.05
N ASP A 10 -11.00 13.52 29.10
CA ASP A 10 -11.31 12.37 29.96
C ASP A 10 -10.85 11.04 29.35
N ASN A 11 -10.83 10.93 28.01
CA ASN A 11 -10.54 9.69 27.29
C ASN A 11 -9.33 9.78 26.35
N GLY A 12 -8.57 10.88 26.38
CA GLY A 12 -7.46 11.12 25.43
C GLY A 12 -6.41 10.00 25.44
N MET A 13 -6.09 9.48 26.62
CA MET A 13 -5.16 8.35 26.76
C MET A 13 -5.70 7.08 26.12
N LEU A 14 -7.00 6.82 26.25
CA LEU A 14 -7.66 5.67 25.63
C LEU A 14 -7.60 5.77 24.10
N PHE A 15 -7.84 6.95 23.54
CA PHE A 15 -7.72 7.18 22.10
C PHE A 15 -6.27 7.09 21.58
N LEU A 16 -5.27 7.46 22.38
CA LEU A 16 -3.87 7.46 21.98
C LEU A 16 -3.21 6.09 22.10
N MET A 17 -3.31 5.47 23.28
CA MET A 17 -2.55 4.26 23.65
C MET A 17 -3.40 3.13 24.22
N GLY A 18 -4.73 3.27 24.25
CA GLY A 18 -5.62 2.26 24.82
C GLY A 18 -5.52 2.18 26.35
N GLN A 19 -5.57 0.96 26.88
CA GLN A 19 -5.50 0.70 28.32
C GLN A 19 -4.06 0.60 28.85
N TYR A 20 -3.06 0.80 27.99
CA TYR A 20 -1.65 0.75 28.38
C TYR A 20 -1.33 1.78 29.49
N PRO A 21 -0.52 1.43 30.51
CA PRO A 21 0.23 0.18 30.71
C PRO A 21 -0.52 -0.93 31.43
N GLN A 22 -1.74 -0.68 31.92
CA GLN A 22 -2.54 -1.64 32.69
C GLN A 22 -3.18 -2.73 31.81
N GLY A 23 -3.24 -2.50 30.50
CA GLY A 23 -3.76 -3.41 29.48
C GLY A 23 -2.95 -3.37 28.17
N PRO A 24 -3.45 -4.00 27.09
CA PRO A 24 -2.76 -4.03 25.82
C PRO A 24 -2.65 -2.64 25.20
N LEU A 25 -1.61 -2.46 24.38
CA LEU A 25 -1.45 -1.27 23.56
C LEU A 25 -2.66 -1.08 22.66
N GLY A 26 -3.22 0.13 22.65
CA GLY A 26 -4.44 0.41 21.90
C GLY A 26 -4.45 1.78 21.24
N GLY A 27 -5.65 2.20 20.82
CA GLY A 27 -5.90 3.50 20.21
C GLY A 27 -5.13 3.69 18.89
N ILE A 28 -4.75 4.94 18.61
CA ILE A 28 -3.95 5.34 17.45
C ILE A 28 -2.65 4.54 17.37
N LEU A 29 -2.00 4.28 18.50
CA LEU A 29 -0.73 3.58 18.50
C LEU A 29 -0.87 2.13 18.02
N CYS A 30 -1.95 1.43 18.42
CA CYS A 30 -2.25 0.11 17.87
C CYS A 30 -2.64 0.17 16.39
N THR A 31 -3.43 1.16 15.96
CA THR A 31 -3.75 1.40 14.54
C THR A 31 -2.49 1.54 13.70
N LEU A 32 -1.52 2.36 14.14
CA LEU A 32 -0.26 2.56 13.43
C LEU A 32 0.62 1.32 13.47
N LEU A 33 0.71 0.64 14.63
CA LEU A 33 1.51 -0.57 14.80
C LEU A 33 1.02 -1.69 13.87
N ILE A 34 -0.28 -1.99 13.88
CA ILE A 34 -0.82 -3.08 13.06
C ILE A 34 -0.68 -2.77 11.57
N SER A 35 -0.88 -1.52 11.17
CA SER A 35 -0.73 -1.07 9.77
C SER A 35 0.72 -1.15 9.30
N LEU A 36 1.66 -0.73 10.14
CA LEU A 36 3.10 -0.80 9.84
C LEU A 36 3.56 -2.26 9.69
N LEU A 37 3.19 -3.12 10.63
CA LEU A 37 3.50 -4.55 10.55
C LEU A 37 2.86 -5.20 9.32
N ALA A 38 1.60 -4.87 9.02
CA ALA A 38 0.91 -5.36 7.84
C ALA A 38 1.67 -5.01 6.56
N VAL A 39 2.10 -3.75 6.37
CA VAL A 39 2.92 -3.35 5.22
C VAL A 39 4.25 -4.10 5.18
N ILE A 40 4.97 -4.20 6.30
CA ILE A 40 6.29 -4.85 6.37
C ILE A 40 6.20 -6.31 5.91
N PHE A 41 5.16 -7.05 6.33
CA PHE A 41 4.99 -8.45 5.98
C PHE A 41 4.28 -8.66 4.63
N ALA A 42 3.32 -7.80 4.27
CA ALA A 42 2.62 -7.87 2.99
C ALA A 42 3.53 -7.52 1.81
N PHE A 43 4.47 -6.59 1.99
CA PHE A 43 5.34 -6.13 0.92
C PHE A 43 6.16 -7.26 0.25
N PRO A 44 6.96 -8.07 0.97
CA PRO A 44 7.71 -9.16 0.34
C PRO A 44 6.79 -10.18 -0.34
N ILE A 45 5.64 -10.51 0.26
CA ILE A 45 4.67 -11.44 -0.33
C ILE A 45 4.07 -10.84 -1.62
N GLY A 46 3.70 -9.57 -1.60
CA GLY A 46 3.17 -8.85 -2.74
C GLY A 46 4.18 -8.71 -3.87
N VAL A 47 5.45 -8.43 -3.57
CA VAL A 47 6.53 -8.43 -4.58
C VAL A 47 6.66 -9.82 -5.22
N LEU A 48 6.70 -10.89 -4.41
CA LEU A 48 6.80 -12.25 -4.93
C LEU A 48 5.60 -12.61 -5.81
N LEU A 49 4.36 -12.31 -5.38
CA LEU A 49 3.15 -12.54 -6.15
C LEU A 49 3.11 -11.70 -7.44
N GLY A 50 3.52 -10.43 -7.38
CA GLY A 50 3.58 -9.53 -8.53
C GLY A 50 4.55 -10.04 -9.60
N VAL A 51 5.74 -10.50 -9.17
CA VAL A 51 6.74 -11.12 -10.06
C VAL A 51 6.25 -12.46 -10.60
N ALA A 52 5.66 -13.32 -9.75
CA ALA A 52 5.12 -14.62 -10.16
C ALA A 52 4.07 -14.47 -11.27
N ARG A 53 3.28 -13.40 -11.25
CA ARG A 53 2.28 -13.11 -12.28
C ARG A 53 2.85 -12.66 -13.63
N LEU A 54 4.08 -12.17 -13.65
CA LEU A 54 4.80 -11.87 -14.90
C LEU A 54 5.57 -13.09 -15.43
N SER A 55 5.54 -14.21 -14.72
CA SER A 55 6.23 -15.42 -15.15
C SER A 55 5.69 -15.94 -16.48
N PRO A 56 6.55 -16.33 -17.43
CA PRO A 56 6.13 -16.98 -18.67
C PRO A 56 5.52 -18.36 -18.42
N PHE A 57 5.82 -18.99 -17.27
CA PHE A 57 5.29 -20.29 -16.90
C PHE A 57 3.86 -20.15 -16.38
N ARG A 58 2.90 -20.66 -17.18
CA ARG A 58 1.46 -20.59 -16.86
C ARG A 58 1.12 -21.18 -15.49
N TRP A 59 1.85 -22.20 -15.05
CA TRP A 59 1.60 -22.90 -13.79
C TRP A 59 2.01 -22.07 -12.56
N ILE A 60 2.78 -21.00 -12.76
CA ILE A 60 3.14 -20.02 -11.72
C ILE A 60 2.20 -18.82 -11.82
N SER A 61 2.01 -18.28 -13.04
CA SER A 61 1.24 -17.05 -13.23
C SER A 61 -0.25 -17.23 -13.01
N TRP A 62 -0.84 -18.38 -13.36
CA TRP A 62 -2.27 -18.64 -13.18
C TRP A 62 -2.67 -18.77 -11.71
N PRO A 63 -2.02 -19.61 -10.87
CA PRO A 63 -2.36 -19.67 -9.45
C PRO A 63 -2.15 -18.33 -8.74
N ALA A 64 -1.06 -17.61 -9.05
CA ALA A 64 -0.82 -16.28 -8.48
C ALA A 64 -1.90 -15.26 -8.92
N ALA A 65 -2.36 -15.31 -10.17
CA ALA A 65 -3.48 -14.49 -10.64
C ALA A 65 -4.79 -14.85 -9.93
N GLY A 66 -5.08 -16.16 -9.78
CA GLY A 66 -6.25 -16.64 -9.05
C GLY A 66 -6.27 -16.14 -7.61
N TRP A 67 -5.16 -16.30 -6.88
CA TRP A 67 -5.01 -15.80 -5.50
C TRP A 67 -5.28 -14.29 -5.41
N VAL A 68 -4.65 -13.50 -6.28
CA VAL A 68 -4.80 -12.03 -6.28
C VAL A 68 -6.23 -11.60 -6.63
N TYR A 69 -6.84 -12.20 -7.65
CA TYR A 69 -8.18 -11.82 -8.08
C TYR A 69 -9.28 -12.25 -7.10
N ILE A 70 -9.13 -13.40 -6.45
CA ILE A 70 -10.06 -13.84 -5.40
C ILE A 70 -10.03 -12.86 -4.22
N LEU A 71 -8.85 -12.55 -3.69
CA LEU A 71 -8.73 -11.67 -2.51
C LEU A 71 -9.24 -10.26 -2.82
N ARG A 72 -8.90 -9.71 -3.98
CA ARG A 72 -9.40 -8.38 -4.41
C ARG A 72 -10.87 -8.35 -4.80
N GLY A 73 -11.47 -9.52 -5.03
CA GLY A 73 -12.89 -9.67 -5.37
C GLY A 73 -13.80 -9.83 -4.16
N ILE A 74 -13.24 -10.09 -2.98
CA ILE A 74 -13.98 -10.31 -1.73
C ILE A 74 -13.83 -9.08 -0.83
N PRO A 75 -14.90 -8.59 -0.18
CA PRO A 75 -14.77 -7.52 0.81
C PRO A 75 -13.84 -7.93 1.97
N LEU A 76 -12.89 -7.07 2.35
CA LEU A 76 -11.96 -7.33 3.45
C LEU A 76 -12.68 -7.75 4.74
N LEU A 77 -13.83 -7.14 5.07
CA LEU A 77 -14.62 -7.52 6.24
C LEU A 77 -15.04 -9.00 6.21
N MET A 78 -15.35 -9.55 5.04
CA MET A 78 -15.63 -10.97 4.92
C MET A 78 -14.37 -11.77 5.22
N VAL A 79 -13.22 -11.40 4.65
CA VAL A 79 -11.95 -12.09 4.93
C VAL A 79 -11.64 -12.08 6.44
N VAL A 80 -11.87 -10.95 7.13
CA VAL A 80 -11.73 -10.83 8.59
C VAL A 80 -12.65 -11.81 9.34
N PHE A 81 -13.92 -11.94 8.95
CA PHE A 81 -14.82 -12.89 9.59
C PHE A 81 -14.39 -14.34 9.36
N TRP A 82 -14.04 -14.70 8.13
CA TRP A 82 -13.60 -16.06 7.80
C TRP A 82 -12.30 -16.41 8.54
N THR A 83 -11.33 -15.50 8.62
CA THR A 83 -10.10 -15.76 9.38
C THR A 83 -10.36 -15.82 10.88
N TYR A 84 -11.20 -14.95 11.44
CA TYR A 84 -11.49 -14.93 12.87
C TYR A 84 -12.29 -16.14 13.34
N PHE A 85 -13.29 -16.59 12.58
CA PHE A 85 -14.14 -17.72 12.99
C PHE A 85 -13.63 -19.08 12.52
N CYS A 86 -13.10 -19.20 11.29
CA CYS A 86 -12.76 -20.52 10.73
C CYS A 86 -11.34 -20.98 11.10
N VAL A 87 -10.36 -20.08 11.19
CA VAL A 87 -8.95 -20.49 11.45
C VAL A 87 -8.79 -21.13 12.85
N PRO A 88 -9.36 -20.57 13.94
CA PRO A 88 -9.30 -21.22 15.25
C PRO A 88 -9.95 -22.61 15.28
N LEU A 89 -11.02 -22.83 14.51
CA LEU A 89 -11.67 -24.14 14.40
C LEU A 89 -10.76 -25.17 13.71
N LEU A 90 -9.99 -24.75 12.71
CA LEU A 90 -9.05 -25.62 12.00
C LEU A 90 -7.79 -25.93 12.82
N ILE A 91 -7.26 -24.95 13.55
CA ILE A 91 -6.04 -25.09 14.35
C ILE A 91 -6.35 -25.69 15.75
N GLY A 92 -7.59 -25.64 16.20
CA GLY A 92 -8.03 -26.10 17.52
C GLY A 92 -7.56 -25.21 18.67
N ARG A 93 -7.17 -23.96 18.40
CA ARG A 93 -6.70 -23.00 19.40
C ARG A 93 -7.20 -21.59 19.09
N ASN A 94 -7.55 -20.85 20.14
CA ASN A 94 -7.93 -19.45 20.01
C ASN A 94 -6.71 -18.60 19.61
N ILE A 95 -6.95 -17.68 18.67
CA ILE A 95 -5.95 -16.71 18.19
C ILE A 95 -6.42 -15.32 18.63
N SER A 96 -5.48 -14.48 19.07
CA SER A 96 -5.82 -13.11 19.47
C SER A 96 -6.40 -12.31 18.30
N GLY A 97 -7.33 -11.39 18.57
CA GLY A 97 -7.88 -10.51 17.54
C GLY A 97 -6.79 -9.73 16.79
N PHE A 98 -5.75 -9.28 17.51
CA PHE A 98 -4.60 -8.59 16.91
C PHE A 98 -3.87 -9.48 15.89
N SER A 99 -3.52 -10.71 16.25
CA SER A 99 -2.85 -11.65 15.35
C SER A 99 -3.72 -12.02 14.17
N THR A 100 -5.01 -12.28 14.39
CA THR A 100 -5.97 -12.57 13.32
C THR A 100 -6.06 -11.41 12.34
N MET A 101 -6.22 -10.18 12.84
CA MET A 101 -6.33 -8.99 12.00
C MET A 101 -5.02 -8.72 11.24
N LEU A 102 -3.87 -8.85 11.90
CA LEU A 102 -2.56 -8.70 11.26
C LEU A 102 -2.37 -9.69 10.12
N CYS A 103 -2.59 -10.99 10.36
CA CYS A 103 -2.48 -12.01 9.32
C CYS A 103 -3.46 -11.77 8.17
N THR A 104 -4.68 -11.33 8.48
CA THR A 104 -5.70 -11.00 7.48
C THR A 104 -5.25 -9.85 6.59
N LEU A 105 -4.79 -8.75 7.18
CA LEU A 105 -4.25 -7.61 6.44
C LEU A 105 -3.05 -8.04 5.60
N VAL A 106 -2.10 -8.82 6.15
CA VAL A 106 -0.93 -9.29 5.39
C VAL A 106 -1.33 -10.06 4.13
N ILE A 107 -2.27 -11.00 4.25
CA ILE A 107 -2.77 -11.79 3.13
C ILE A 107 -3.48 -10.90 2.11
N TYR A 108 -4.44 -10.10 2.57
CA TYR A 108 -5.28 -9.27 1.71
C TYR A 108 -4.46 -8.20 0.97
N GLU A 109 -3.61 -7.48 1.70
CA GLU A 109 -2.81 -6.38 1.18
C GLU A 109 -1.70 -6.85 0.24
N SER A 110 -1.17 -8.06 0.45
CA SER A 110 -0.21 -8.64 -0.48
C SER A 110 -0.77 -8.74 -1.91
N ALA A 111 -2.09 -8.96 -2.07
CA ALA A 111 -2.74 -8.99 -3.37
C ALA A 111 -2.81 -7.60 -4.02
N TYR A 112 -3.01 -6.55 -3.23
CA TYR A 112 -2.99 -5.17 -3.73
C TYR A 112 -1.59 -4.72 -4.12
N ILE A 113 -0.60 -4.99 -3.25
CA ILE A 113 0.82 -4.73 -3.53
C ILE A 113 1.28 -5.50 -4.77
N ALA A 114 0.83 -6.74 -4.97
CA ALA A 114 1.17 -7.52 -6.16
C ALA A 114 0.74 -6.86 -7.47
N GLU A 115 -0.45 -6.24 -7.52
CA GLU A 115 -0.90 -5.47 -8.70
C GLU A 115 -0.10 -4.18 -8.88
N ILE A 116 0.23 -3.49 -7.78
CA ILE A 116 1.07 -2.29 -7.82
C ILE A 116 2.44 -2.64 -8.43
N VAL A 117 3.10 -3.68 -7.93
CA VAL A 117 4.41 -4.14 -8.42
C VAL A 117 4.32 -4.60 -9.88
N ARG A 118 3.30 -5.40 -10.23
CA ARG A 118 3.08 -5.88 -11.60
C ARG A 118 2.87 -4.70 -12.57
N GLY A 119 2.03 -3.74 -12.20
CA GLY A 119 1.78 -2.53 -12.98
C GLY A 119 3.03 -1.67 -13.10
N GLY A 120 3.81 -1.53 -12.03
CA GLY A 120 5.09 -0.83 -12.02
C GLY A 120 6.11 -1.42 -12.99
N ILE A 121 6.24 -2.75 -13.03
CA ILE A 121 7.15 -3.43 -13.96
C ILE A 121 6.67 -3.26 -15.41
N GLN A 122 5.37 -3.34 -15.66
CA GLN A 122 4.80 -3.18 -17.01
C GLN A 122 4.87 -1.73 -17.53
N ALA A 123 4.91 -0.75 -16.63
CA ALA A 123 5.04 0.67 -16.99
C ALA A 123 6.46 1.06 -17.42
N LEU A 124 7.47 0.20 -17.23
CA LEU A 124 8.83 0.50 -17.66
C LEU A 124 8.96 0.42 -19.20
N PRO A 125 9.69 1.36 -19.83
CA PRO A 125 9.97 1.30 -21.27
C PRO A 125 10.73 0.02 -21.66
N SER A 126 10.38 -0.59 -22.79
CA SER A 126 11.04 -1.81 -23.30
C SER A 126 12.55 -1.63 -23.49
N GLY A 127 12.98 -0.39 -23.83
CA GLY A 127 14.38 -0.03 -24.00
C GLY A 127 15.29 -0.33 -22.80
N GLN A 128 14.75 -0.41 -21.58
CA GLN A 128 15.53 -0.83 -20.40
C GLN A 128 15.98 -2.29 -20.48
N TYR A 129 15.10 -3.17 -20.99
CA TYR A 129 15.47 -4.56 -21.23
C TYR A 129 16.45 -4.68 -22.39
N GLU A 130 16.24 -3.94 -23.48
CA GLU A 130 17.11 -3.94 -24.66
C GLU A 130 18.53 -3.45 -24.31
N ALA A 131 18.64 -2.34 -23.56
CA ALA A 131 19.92 -1.81 -23.10
C ALA A 131 20.66 -2.79 -22.17
N ALA A 132 19.97 -3.40 -21.20
CA ALA A 132 20.57 -4.40 -20.32
C ALA A 132 21.08 -5.61 -21.12
N ARG A 133 20.34 -6.05 -22.14
CA ARG A 133 20.75 -7.14 -23.05
C ARG A 133 21.94 -6.77 -23.91
N ALA A 134 22.00 -5.53 -24.42
CA ALA A 134 23.14 -5.02 -25.20
C ALA A 134 24.43 -4.97 -24.36
N LEU A 135 24.31 -4.76 -23.04
CA LEU A 135 25.42 -4.86 -22.08
C LEU A 135 25.73 -6.30 -21.65
N GLY A 136 25.20 -7.31 -22.34
CA GLY A 136 25.48 -8.73 -22.08
C GLY A 136 24.77 -9.33 -20.86
N MET A 137 23.77 -8.65 -20.28
CA MET A 137 23.03 -9.22 -19.16
C MET A 137 22.09 -10.35 -19.59
N GLY A 138 22.11 -11.47 -18.88
CA GLY A 138 21.06 -12.50 -18.98
C GLY A 138 19.70 -11.98 -18.51
N HIS A 139 18.59 -12.60 -18.93
CA HIS A 139 17.23 -12.15 -18.58
C HIS A 139 17.02 -12.00 -17.07
N ILE A 140 17.46 -13.00 -16.28
CA ILE A 140 17.36 -12.97 -14.80
C ILE A 140 18.21 -11.86 -14.20
N LYS A 141 19.42 -11.63 -14.75
CA LYS A 141 20.33 -10.58 -14.27
C LYS A 141 19.77 -9.19 -14.56
N ALA A 142 19.32 -8.96 -15.80
CA ALA A 142 18.65 -7.73 -16.20
C ALA A 142 17.42 -7.45 -15.32
N PHE A 143 16.58 -8.46 -15.11
CA PHE A 143 15.40 -8.33 -14.26
C PHE A 143 15.75 -7.95 -12.81
N ARG A 144 16.65 -8.71 -12.16
CA ARG A 144 16.97 -8.51 -10.74
C ARG A 144 17.78 -7.24 -10.46
N MET A 145 18.66 -6.84 -11.37
CA MET A 145 19.59 -5.73 -11.15
C MET A 145 19.11 -4.39 -11.72
N VAL A 146 18.27 -4.40 -12.77
CA VAL A 146 17.83 -3.18 -13.46
C VAL A 146 16.33 -2.99 -13.29
N ILE A 147 15.55 -3.95 -13.79
CA ILE A 147 14.11 -3.76 -13.97
C ILE A 147 13.36 -3.73 -12.64
N LEU A 148 13.57 -4.74 -11.78
CA LEU A 148 12.83 -4.86 -10.52
C LEU A 148 13.13 -3.69 -9.58
N PRO A 149 14.39 -3.30 -9.30
CA PRO A 149 14.66 -2.15 -8.44
C PRO A 149 14.07 -0.85 -8.97
N GLN A 150 14.17 -0.61 -10.28
CA GLN A 150 13.61 0.59 -10.91
C GLN A 150 12.08 0.60 -10.88
N ALA A 151 11.43 -0.54 -11.14
CA ALA A 151 9.99 -0.67 -11.04
C ALA A 151 9.50 -0.43 -9.61
N LEU A 152 10.15 -1.03 -8.61
CA LEU A 152 9.81 -0.82 -7.20
C LEU A 152 9.96 0.65 -6.79
N TYR A 153 11.06 1.30 -7.21
CA TYR A 153 11.26 2.73 -6.98
C TYR A 153 10.14 3.58 -7.59
N ASN A 154 9.76 3.28 -8.83
CA ASN A 154 8.67 3.97 -9.52
C ASN A 154 7.30 3.77 -8.87
N THR A 155 7.10 2.67 -8.15
CA THR A 155 5.84 2.37 -7.44
C THR A 155 5.78 2.91 -6.02
N LEU A 156 6.84 3.55 -5.50
CA LEU A 156 6.86 4.10 -4.14
C LEU A 156 5.65 5.00 -3.83
N PRO A 157 5.20 5.92 -4.72
CA PRO A 157 4.00 6.72 -4.45
C PRO A 157 2.75 5.86 -4.25
N SER A 158 2.55 4.84 -5.10
CA SER A 158 1.43 3.90 -4.98
C SER A 158 1.50 3.07 -3.70
N LEU A 159 2.71 2.69 -3.25
CA LEU A 159 2.91 1.96 -1.99
C LEU A 159 2.59 2.82 -0.76
N VAL A 160 2.92 4.11 -0.78
CA VAL A 160 2.52 5.03 0.30
C VAL A 160 1.00 5.24 0.32
N SER A 161 0.37 5.37 -0.85
CA SER A 161 -1.09 5.39 -0.96
C SER A 161 -1.72 4.09 -0.44
N GLN A 162 -1.07 2.94 -0.65
CA GLN A 162 -1.53 1.66 -0.11
C GLN A 162 -1.43 1.63 1.43
N LEU A 163 -0.38 2.21 2.04
CA LEU A 163 -0.29 2.33 3.50
C LEU A 163 -1.47 3.15 4.07
N VAL A 164 -1.93 4.19 3.37
CA VAL A 164 -3.14 4.94 3.77
C VAL A 164 -4.38 4.07 3.73
N SER A 165 -4.53 3.21 2.72
CA SER A 165 -5.62 2.23 2.66
C SER A 165 -5.54 1.24 3.82
N ILE A 166 -4.35 0.71 4.13
CA ILE A 166 -4.12 -0.23 5.23
C ILE A 166 -4.53 0.34 6.58
N ILE A 167 -4.24 1.63 6.82
CA ILE A 167 -4.67 2.33 8.05
C ILE A 167 -6.19 2.37 8.15
N LYS A 168 -6.89 2.66 7.06
CA LYS A 168 -8.35 2.66 7.03
C LYS A 168 -8.92 1.25 7.19
N ASP A 169 -8.31 0.28 6.54
CA ASP A 169 -8.72 -1.12 6.57
C ASP A 169 -8.49 -1.75 7.95
N SER A 170 -7.50 -1.28 8.71
CA SER A 170 -7.28 -1.67 10.11
C SER A 170 -8.47 -1.36 11.03
N THR A 171 -9.32 -0.39 10.67
CA THR A 171 -10.55 -0.05 11.43
C THR A 171 -11.51 -1.23 11.55
N LEU A 172 -11.50 -2.15 10.58
CA LEU A 172 -12.35 -3.35 10.62
C LEU A 172 -11.99 -4.29 11.76
N GLY A 173 -10.78 -4.16 12.32
CA GLY A 173 -10.33 -4.89 13.50
C GLY A 173 -11.21 -4.64 14.74
N TYR A 174 -11.90 -3.48 14.81
CA TYR A 174 -12.88 -3.19 15.86
C TYR A 174 -13.92 -4.30 16.01
N VAL A 175 -14.40 -4.87 14.89
CA VAL A 175 -15.47 -5.87 14.88
C VAL A 175 -15.07 -7.15 15.60
N ILE A 176 -13.77 -7.46 15.62
CA ILE A 176 -13.19 -8.62 16.30
C ILE A 176 -12.41 -8.22 17.57
N SER A 177 -12.76 -7.06 18.15
CA SER A 177 -12.21 -6.54 19.41
C SER A 177 -10.70 -6.28 19.39
N VAL A 178 -10.11 -5.89 18.25
CA VAL A 178 -8.76 -5.34 18.23
C VAL A 178 -8.79 -3.97 18.91
N PRO A 179 -7.89 -3.67 19.87
CA PRO A 179 -7.92 -2.42 20.63
C PRO A 179 -7.43 -1.21 19.84
N GLU A 180 -7.81 -1.03 18.57
CA GLU A 180 -7.43 0.13 17.75
C GLU A 180 -8.32 1.37 18.03
N LEU A 181 -8.08 2.49 17.33
CA LEU A 181 -8.77 3.77 17.56
C LEU A 181 -10.31 3.66 17.50
N THR A 182 -10.86 2.91 16.56
CA THR A 182 -12.31 2.74 16.38
C THR A 182 -12.92 1.96 17.54
N TYR A 183 -12.20 0.98 18.07
CA TYR A 183 -12.55 0.23 19.27
C TYR A 183 -12.53 1.10 20.52
N ALA A 184 -11.50 1.92 20.71
CA ALA A 184 -11.46 2.90 21.79
C ALA A 184 -12.68 3.84 21.73
N ALA A 185 -13.04 4.30 20.54
CA ALA A 185 -14.22 5.13 20.34
C ALA A 185 -15.53 4.41 20.64
N ASN A 186 -15.66 3.14 20.25
CA ASN A 186 -16.84 2.37 20.59
C ASN A 186 -16.98 2.19 22.11
N GLN A 187 -15.87 1.98 22.84
CA GLN A 187 -15.90 1.93 24.30
C GLN A 187 -16.43 3.23 24.91
N VAL A 188 -15.90 4.38 24.48
CA VAL A 188 -16.36 5.70 24.95
C VAL A 188 -17.83 5.94 24.58
N ASN A 189 -18.23 5.58 23.35
CA ASN A 189 -19.60 5.70 22.90
C ASN A 189 -20.56 4.87 23.77
N ASN A 190 -20.19 3.64 24.13
CA ASN A 190 -21.01 2.76 24.96
C ASN A 190 -21.05 3.21 26.42
N GLN A 191 -20.05 3.96 26.90
CA GLN A 191 -20.06 4.56 28.23
C GLN A 191 -20.94 5.81 28.28
N LEU A 192 -20.86 6.68 27.27
CA LEU A 192 -21.60 7.95 27.25
C LEU A 192 -23.06 7.79 26.81
N LEU A 193 -23.34 6.86 25.88
CA LEU A 193 -24.64 6.53 25.26
C LEU A 193 -25.39 7.66 24.54
N THR A 194 -25.06 8.92 24.84
CA THR A 194 -25.81 10.12 24.47
C THR A 194 -25.04 11.02 23.49
N LYS A 195 -23.76 10.70 23.22
CA LYS A 195 -22.84 11.56 22.46
C LYS A 195 -22.14 10.85 21.27
N PRO A 196 -22.84 10.02 20.46
CA PRO A 196 -22.20 9.28 19.37
C PRO A 196 -21.57 10.21 18.33
N PHE A 197 -22.25 11.31 17.99
CA PHE A 197 -21.74 12.26 16.99
C PHE A 197 -20.38 12.84 17.40
N GLN A 198 -20.25 13.30 18.65
CA GLN A 198 -19.02 13.89 19.17
C GLN A 198 -17.88 12.87 19.20
N VAL A 199 -18.15 11.64 19.64
CA VAL A 199 -17.16 10.57 19.71
C VAL A 199 -16.65 10.20 18.31
N PHE A 200 -17.55 9.95 17.35
CA PHE A 200 -17.13 9.59 16.00
C PHE A 200 -16.58 10.77 15.19
N ALA A 201 -16.91 12.03 15.54
CA ALA A 201 -16.26 13.20 14.98
C ALA A 201 -14.77 13.29 15.39
N ILE A 202 -14.43 12.95 16.63
CA ILE A 202 -13.03 12.86 17.11
C ILE A 202 -12.28 11.79 16.30
N VAL A 203 -12.89 10.61 16.12
CA VAL A 203 -12.29 9.51 15.33
C VAL A 203 -12.09 9.91 13.87
N ALA A 204 -13.10 10.50 13.24
CA ALA A 204 -13.03 10.95 11.87
C ALA A 204 -11.91 11.97 11.67
N LEU A 205 -11.78 12.93 12.59
CA LEU A 205 -10.69 13.90 12.58
C LEU A 205 -9.33 13.24 12.81
N GLY A 206 -9.23 12.27 13.73
CA GLY A 206 -8.00 11.51 13.97
C GLY A 206 -7.53 10.75 12.74
N TYR A 207 -8.42 9.98 12.11
CA TYR A 207 -8.12 9.30 10.85
C TYR A 207 -7.81 10.28 9.72
N TYR A 208 -8.53 11.40 9.65
CA TYR A 208 -8.26 12.44 8.66
C TYR A 208 -6.84 13.00 8.82
N ILE A 209 -6.42 13.38 10.03
CA ILE A 209 -5.07 13.91 10.29
C ILE A 209 -4.01 12.87 9.88
N ILE A 210 -4.14 11.62 10.34
CA ILE A 210 -3.17 10.55 10.04
C ILE A 210 -3.08 10.30 8.54
N CYS A 211 -4.22 10.07 7.88
CA CYS A 211 -4.27 9.75 6.47
C CYS A 211 -3.85 10.93 5.60
N TYR A 212 -4.27 12.15 5.94
CA TYR A 212 -3.92 13.36 5.20
C TYR A 212 -2.41 13.62 5.26
N SER A 213 -1.78 13.50 6.43
CA SER A 213 -0.33 13.64 6.57
C SER A 213 0.44 12.64 5.70
N LEU A 214 -0.02 11.38 5.63
CA LEU A 214 0.60 10.35 4.79
C LEU A 214 0.35 10.58 3.30
N THR A 215 -0.87 10.95 2.90
CA THR A 215 -1.17 11.30 1.50
C THR A 215 -0.36 12.52 1.04
N TRP A 216 -0.21 13.53 1.89
CA TRP A 216 0.65 14.68 1.60
C TRP A 216 2.10 14.25 1.36
N LEU A 217 2.63 13.33 2.17
CA LEU A 217 3.96 12.74 1.97
C LEU A 217 4.04 11.96 0.65
N ALA A 218 3.03 11.18 0.31
CA ALA A 218 2.94 10.44 -0.96
C ALA A 218 3.05 11.39 -2.18
N ASN A 219 2.27 12.47 -2.17
CA ASN A 219 2.26 13.46 -3.24
C ASN A 219 3.61 14.18 -3.37
N ARG A 220 4.30 14.43 -2.26
CA ARG A 220 5.66 15.01 -2.27
C ARG A 220 6.67 14.05 -2.90
N LEU A 221 6.57 12.75 -2.61
CA LEU A 221 7.41 11.72 -3.23
C LEU A 221 7.15 11.59 -4.72
N GLU A 222 5.89 11.63 -5.13
CA GLU A 222 5.47 11.61 -6.54
C GLU A 222 6.06 12.80 -7.31
N ALA A 223 5.89 14.02 -6.78
CA ALA A 223 6.45 15.23 -7.39
C ALA A 223 7.99 15.17 -7.52
N HIS A 224 8.68 14.56 -6.55
CA HIS A 224 10.13 14.38 -6.61
C HIS A 224 10.55 13.40 -7.72
N ILE A 225 9.83 12.27 -7.84
CA ILE A 225 10.09 11.25 -8.87
C ILE A 225 9.82 11.81 -10.28
N ASP A 226 8.73 12.55 -10.45
CA ASP A 226 8.36 13.15 -11.73
C ASP A 226 9.31 14.27 -12.18
N ASN A 227 9.76 15.10 -11.24
CA ASN A 227 10.73 16.15 -11.55
C ASN A 227 12.07 15.55 -12.03
N LYS A 228 12.53 14.46 -11.40
CA LYS A 228 13.74 13.75 -11.83
C LYS A 228 13.60 13.20 -13.26
N ARG A 229 12.45 12.62 -13.59
CA ARG A 229 12.15 12.12 -14.96
C ARG A 229 12.16 13.24 -16.00
N ARG A 230 11.56 14.39 -15.69
CA ARG A 230 11.53 15.55 -16.61
C ARG A 230 12.92 16.12 -16.84
N SER A 231 13.78 16.20 -15.83
CA SER A 231 15.16 16.65 -16.00
C SER A 231 16.00 15.74 -16.89
N GLU A 232 15.82 14.41 -16.78
CA GLU A 232 16.53 13.42 -17.60
C GLU A 232 16.07 13.46 -19.07
N ASN A 233 14.78 13.70 -19.32
CA ASN A 233 14.27 13.83 -20.69
C ASN A 233 14.71 15.15 -21.37
N ARG A 234 14.83 16.24 -20.61
CA ARG A 234 15.29 17.53 -21.15
C ARG A 234 16.75 17.50 -21.59
N THR A 235 17.62 16.89 -20.78
CA THR A 235 19.05 16.71 -21.13
C THR A 235 19.22 15.85 -22.39
N ARG A 236 18.44 14.77 -22.54
CA ARG A 236 18.46 13.95 -23.77
C ARG A 236 17.93 14.66 -25.02
N GLY A 237 16.99 15.61 -24.86
CA GLY A 237 16.45 16.39 -25.97
C GLY A 237 17.44 17.42 -26.51
N ASP A 238 18.26 18.00 -25.64
CA ASP A 238 19.30 18.98 -26.02
C ASP A 238 20.55 18.32 -26.65
N ASP A 239 20.82 17.05 -26.32
CA ASP A 239 21.95 16.27 -26.87
C ASP A 239 21.61 15.51 -28.17
N ALA A 240 20.35 15.55 -28.63
CA ALA A 240 19.97 14.93 -29.89
C ALA A 240 20.60 15.74 -31.05
N PRO A 241 21.45 15.15 -31.90
CA PRO A 241 22.02 15.88 -33.03
C PRO A 241 20.87 16.40 -33.89
N ASN A 242 20.88 17.72 -34.13
CA ASN A 242 19.92 18.42 -34.98
C ASN A 242 20.00 17.87 -36.42
N GLN A 243 19.37 16.72 -36.69
CA GLN A 243 19.33 16.09 -38.01
C GLN A 243 18.32 16.78 -38.97
N ALA A 244 17.77 17.94 -38.58
CA ALA A 244 16.77 18.66 -39.37
C ALA A 244 17.34 19.88 -40.13
N THR A 245 18.66 20.00 -40.30
CA THR A 245 19.27 21.09 -41.07
C THR A 245 20.40 20.60 -41.98
N ASP A 246 20.26 19.45 -42.63
CA ASP A 246 21.06 19.17 -43.83
C ASP A 246 20.26 19.58 -45.08
N PRO A 247 20.52 20.76 -45.67
CA PRO A 247 19.84 21.23 -46.87
C PRO A 247 19.97 20.26 -48.07
N ASN A 248 20.90 19.31 -48.07
CA ASN A 248 21.04 18.32 -49.13
C ASN A 248 19.98 17.21 -49.10
N THR A 249 19.30 16.98 -47.96
CA THR A 249 18.27 15.93 -47.87
C THR A 249 16.93 16.38 -48.50
N ILE A 250 16.71 17.70 -48.62
CA ILE A 250 15.48 18.26 -49.23
C ILE A 250 15.56 18.22 -50.77
N ALA A 251 16.75 18.32 -51.36
CA ALA A 251 16.93 18.35 -52.81
C ALA A 251 16.62 17.00 -53.49
N ILE A 252 16.85 15.87 -52.82
CA ILE A 252 16.65 14.53 -53.41
C ILE A 252 15.15 14.15 -53.46
N ARG A 253 14.30 14.82 -52.67
CA ARG A 253 12.87 14.48 -52.57
C ARG A 253 11.98 15.17 -53.61
N ASN A 254 12.53 16.07 -54.42
CA ASN A 254 11.80 16.80 -55.47
C ASN A 254 12.15 16.36 -56.90
N GLU A 255 12.98 15.32 -57.07
CA GLU A 255 13.32 14.76 -58.40
C GLU A 255 12.95 13.27 -58.57
N LEU A 256 12.03 12.75 -57.76
CA LEU A 256 11.35 11.46 -57.97
C LEU A 256 9.83 11.65 -57.83
#